data_AF-A0A397IX04-F1
#
_entry.id   AF-A0A397IX04-F1
#
_cell.length_a   1.000
_cell.length_b   1.000
_cell.length_c   1.000
_cell.angle_alpha   90.00
_cell.angle_beta   90.00
_cell.angle_gamma   90.00
#
_symmetry.space_group_name_H-M   'P 1'
#
loop_
_entity.id
_entity.type
_entity.pdbx_description
1 polymer ?
#
loop_
_entity_poly.entity_id
_entity_poly.type
_entity_poly.pdbx_seq_one_letter_code
_entity_poly.pdbx_strand_id
1 'polypeptide(L)'
;MMDPSLNLIRLWNSVTELTIGEMSRYRILFDKSKHVSSSVWPPTTLVLKVTNTTSILFRGAILSGPYNISASFIETKYRSVRPGSTLSFPPKMKASIQCGGTWQVIIEVPTSGIGDWTIDILSEILFTSTQVKYEVGLFAVIPKDTSNKDELKITENVITSDDGTTTTFSSSIEYVFLKHHDIFKLPDLNTLKVNGDYHLIVLTHGIHGTMLDELFLKEAIEEKHKDKNNIFFMSDVLHSYTENGIEICGKKLATNLLEYLRWPWTNNQDLISKISFIGHSLGGLINLFLIGYLHSVTEGKIFSDIKPVNFITIASPLLGSSDLSWYITAGLRIGMIGQTGKDLALIPRRKPKNDSVVENNGNDEPLLLSLAQPNSSSHIALRKFQCRTIYANVANDVPVSFRSSALYFHDPLDINLKQKITVAKQLNHVFKTINPTVTAEEFIRRSCETKSPIVHDKVYSPGDIPPLEENEEVNISIEEKIARAWHKDMTWRKVFVLLEGEAHTNVIVRRKWLNISGWKVIEHLSDEHEL
;
A
#
# COMPACT_ATOMS: atom_id res chain seq x y z
N MET A 1 -13.31 30.12 10.51
CA MET A 1 -12.44 31.21 11.01
C MET A 1 -12.50 31.13 12.53
N MET A 2 -11.37 31.07 13.24
CA MET A 2 -11.38 31.10 14.72
C MET A 2 -11.93 32.44 15.20
N ASP A 3 -12.63 32.41 16.33
CA ASP A 3 -13.11 33.61 17.00
C ASP A 3 -11.91 34.54 17.32
N PRO A 4 -11.93 35.80 16.85
CA PRO A 4 -10.88 36.77 17.14
C PRO A 4 -10.70 37.06 18.64
N SER A 5 -11.56 36.58 19.54
CA SER A 5 -11.41 36.66 21.00
C SER A 5 -10.48 35.58 21.59
N LEU A 6 -10.03 34.60 20.80
CA LEU A 6 -9.25 33.45 21.28
C LEU A 6 -7.76 33.56 20.93
N ASN A 7 -6.91 33.00 21.79
CA ASN A 7 -5.47 32.89 21.60
C ASN A 7 -5.04 31.41 21.61
N LEU A 8 -4.00 31.07 20.85
CA LEU A 8 -3.45 29.72 20.80
C LEU A 8 -2.10 29.68 21.50
N ILE A 9 -2.02 28.89 22.57
CA ILE A 9 -0.75 28.61 23.24
C ILE A 9 -0.26 27.25 22.77
N ARG A 10 0.95 27.21 22.22
CA ARG A 10 1.59 25.96 21.80
C ARG A 10 1.90 25.14 23.05
N LEU A 11 1.47 23.89 23.09
CA LEU A 11 1.81 22.91 24.13
C LEU A 11 2.88 21.93 23.66
N TRP A 12 2.85 21.59 22.38
CA TRP A 12 3.78 20.66 21.76
C TRP A 12 3.96 21.00 20.29
N ASN A 13 5.15 20.83 19.74
CA ASN A 13 5.36 20.77 18.30
C ASN A 13 6.54 19.88 17.91
N SER A 14 6.47 19.32 16.71
CA SER A 14 7.55 18.58 16.07
C SER A 14 7.74 19.07 14.64
N VAL A 15 8.99 19.27 14.24
CA VAL A 15 9.39 19.65 12.87
C VAL A 15 10.25 18.53 12.30
N THR A 16 9.83 18.00 11.15
CA THR A 16 10.43 16.84 10.48
C THR A 16 10.27 16.99 8.95
N GLU A 17 10.95 16.13 8.21
CA GLU A 17 10.81 15.98 6.77
C GLU A 17 10.51 14.53 6.39
N LEU A 18 9.86 14.34 5.25
CA LEU A 18 9.62 13.03 4.63
C LEU A 18 10.15 13.04 3.19
N THR A 19 10.68 11.92 2.75
CA THR A 19 10.86 11.62 1.32
C THR A 19 9.85 10.56 0.83
N ILE A 20 10.06 10.04 -0.37
CA ILE A 20 9.22 9.02 -1.01
C ILE A 20 9.07 7.79 -0.12
N GLY A 21 7.83 7.32 0.03
CA GLY A 21 7.52 6.13 0.81
C GLY A 21 7.71 6.26 2.33
N GLU A 22 8.05 7.46 2.83
CA GLU A 22 8.24 7.70 4.25
C GLU A 22 6.97 8.15 4.97
N MET A 23 6.89 7.80 6.25
CA MET A 23 5.87 8.30 7.15
C MET A 23 6.44 8.58 8.53
N SER A 24 5.69 9.37 9.28
CA SER A 24 5.93 9.69 10.67
C SER A 24 4.68 9.43 11.48
N ARG A 25 4.86 8.88 12.68
CA ARG A 25 3.76 8.55 13.57
C ARG A 25 4.04 9.10 14.95
N TYR A 26 3.13 9.94 15.42
CA TYR A 26 3.17 10.54 16.75
C TYR A 26 2.07 9.92 17.60
N ARG A 27 2.41 9.50 18.82
CA ARG A 27 1.43 9.28 19.89
C ARG A 27 1.60 10.40 20.90
N ILE A 28 0.55 11.15 21.18
CA ILE A 28 0.58 12.28 22.12
C ILE A 28 -0.38 11.96 23.26
N LEU A 29 0.16 11.88 24.47
CA LEU A 29 -0.58 11.77 25.71
C LEU A 29 -0.61 13.14 26.40
N PHE A 30 -1.80 13.70 26.52
CA PHE A 30 -2.08 14.93 27.27
C PHE A 30 -2.65 14.59 28.63
N ASP A 31 -2.11 15.18 29.68
CA ASP A 31 -2.59 15.03 31.05
C ASP A 31 -2.81 16.40 31.71
N LYS A 32 -4.09 16.71 31.98
CA LYS A 32 -4.48 17.96 32.63
C LYS A 32 -3.92 18.13 34.04
N SER A 33 -3.54 17.05 34.73
CA SER A 33 -3.09 17.11 36.12
C SER A 33 -1.63 17.56 36.28
N LYS A 34 -0.84 17.51 35.20
CA LYS A 34 0.61 17.81 35.23
C LYS A 34 0.97 19.29 35.12
N HIS A 35 -0.04 20.16 35.03
CA HIS A 35 0.13 21.61 35.04
C HIS A 35 -0.92 22.17 36.00
N VAL A 36 -0.53 22.72 37.14
CA VAL A 36 -1.47 23.03 38.24
C VAL A 36 -1.51 24.52 38.57
N SER A 37 -0.68 25.36 37.95
CA SER A 37 -0.42 26.72 38.45
C SER A 37 -1.15 27.86 37.75
N SER A 38 -2.18 27.62 36.93
CA SER A 38 -2.88 28.70 36.21
C SER A 38 -4.40 28.61 36.31
N SER A 39 -5.08 29.75 36.53
CA SER A 39 -6.55 29.87 36.54
C SER A 39 -7.20 29.59 35.18
N VAL A 40 -6.40 29.54 34.11
CA VAL A 40 -6.84 29.28 32.73
C VAL A 40 -6.50 27.85 32.28
N TRP A 41 -5.92 27.07 33.18
CA TRP A 41 -5.69 25.65 33.01
C TRP A 41 -6.72 24.83 33.82
N PRO A 42 -7.26 23.72 33.29
CA PRO A 42 -6.96 23.12 31.99
C PRO A 42 -7.76 23.73 30.83
N PRO A 43 -7.22 23.74 29.61
CA PRO A 43 -8.01 24.09 28.44
C PRO A 43 -9.15 23.09 28.26
N THR A 44 -10.33 23.59 27.87
CA THR A 44 -11.45 22.72 27.46
C THR A 44 -11.28 22.23 26.02
N THR A 45 -10.50 22.96 25.23
CA THR A 45 -10.35 22.73 23.80
C THR A 45 -8.87 22.82 23.41
N LEU A 46 -8.42 21.83 22.65
CA LEU A 46 -7.13 21.81 22.00
C LEU A 46 -7.30 21.93 20.49
N VAL A 47 -6.25 22.38 19.82
CA VAL A 47 -6.17 22.46 18.36
C VAL A 47 -4.90 21.79 17.91
N LEU A 48 -5.03 20.74 17.13
CA LEU A 48 -3.92 20.16 16.38
C LEU A 48 -3.80 20.88 15.03
N LYS A 49 -2.57 21.23 14.66
CA LYS A 49 -2.23 21.76 13.34
C LYS A 49 -1.18 20.87 12.69
N VAL A 50 -1.40 20.50 11.44
CA VAL A 50 -0.40 19.88 10.56
C VAL A 50 -0.15 20.84 9.40
N THR A 51 1.07 21.35 9.31
CA THR A 51 1.46 22.33 8.29
C THR A 51 2.54 21.74 7.42
N ASN A 52 2.31 21.73 6.10
CA ASN A 52 3.37 21.51 5.14
C ASN A 52 4.18 22.81 5.01
N THR A 53 5.40 22.82 5.57
CA THR A 53 6.27 24.01 5.63
C THR A 53 7.15 24.16 4.39
N THR A 54 7.05 23.24 3.43
CA THR A 54 7.70 23.34 2.13
C THR A 54 7.24 24.63 1.41
N SER A 55 8.19 25.31 0.76
CA SER A 55 7.94 26.58 0.09
C SER A 55 6.77 26.49 -0.90
N ILE A 56 5.89 27.48 -0.86
CA ILE A 56 4.71 27.55 -1.74
C ILE A 56 5.06 27.56 -3.23
N LEU A 57 6.30 27.95 -3.58
CA LEU A 57 6.82 27.92 -4.94
C LEU A 57 6.80 26.50 -5.54
N PHE A 58 6.91 25.46 -4.70
CA PHE A 58 6.88 24.07 -5.14
C PHE A 58 5.48 23.56 -5.50
N ARG A 59 4.41 24.34 -5.27
CA ARG A 59 3.04 23.97 -5.73
C ARG A 59 2.96 23.78 -7.25
N GLY A 60 3.75 24.54 -8.01
CA GLY A 60 3.80 24.45 -9.47
C GLY A 60 4.72 23.34 -10.00
N ALA A 61 5.53 22.72 -9.15
CA ALA A 61 6.57 21.76 -9.54
C ALA A 61 6.05 20.31 -9.55
N ILE A 62 4.86 20.07 -10.15
CA ILE A 62 4.15 18.78 -10.14
C ILE A 62 5.02 17.64 -10.71
N LEU A 63 5.82 17.93 -11.74
CA LEU A 63 6.72 16.96 -12.39
C LEU A 63 7.96 16.60 -11.54
N SER A 64 8.32 17.43 -10.57
CA SER A 64 9.37 17.12 -9.58
C SER A 64 8.83 16.35 -8.37
N GLY A 65 7.58 15.87 -8.46
CA GLY A 65 6.83 15.17 -7.42
C GLY A 65 5.78 16.07 -6.76
N PRO A 66 4.59 15.56 -6.42
CA PRO A 66 3.71 16.30 -5.53
C PRO A 66 4.37 16.37 -4.15
N TYR A 67 4.79 17.58 -3.75
CA TYR A 67 5.35 17.88 -2.43
C TYR A 67 4.26 17.92 -1.35
N ASN A 68 3.30 17.00 -1.43
CA ASN A 68 2.14 16.94 -0.56
C ASN A 68 2.35 15.89 0.53
N ILE A 69 1.67 16.10 1.65
CA ILE A 69 1.52 15.09 2.71
C ILE A 69 0.05 14.82 2.94
N SER A 70 -0.26 13.62 3.41
CA SER A 70 -1.53 13.33 4.05
C SER A 70 -1.34 13.21 5.56
N ALA A 71 -2.40 13.49 6.30
CA ALA A 71 -2.40 13.37 7.75
C ALA A 71 -3.69 12.69 8.24
N SER A 72 -3.57 11.90 9.30
CA SER A 72 -4.72 11.36 10.04
C SER A 72 -4.54 11.55 11.54
N PHE A 73 -5.66 11.63 12.25
CA PHE A 73 -5.77 11.83 13.69
C PHE A 73 -6.87 10.94 14.24
N ILE A 74 -6.55 10.16 15.28
CA ILE A 74 -7.47 9.25 15.96
C ILE A 74 -7.11 9.12 17.44
N GLU A 75 -8.07 8.79 18.30
CA GLU A 75 -7.75 8.31 19.65
C GLU A 75 -7.01 6.98 19.58
N THR A 76 -5.92 6.83 20.34
CA THR A 76 -5.01 5.70 20.20
C THR A 76 -5.68 4.35 20.43
N LYS A 77 -6.63 4.27 21.37
CA LYS A 77 -7.41 3.04 21.61
C LYS A 77 -8.19 2.55 20.39
N TYR A 78 -8.54 3.43 19.44
CA TYR A 78 -9.27 3.08 18.22
C TYR A 78 -8.36 2.74 17.04
N ARG A 79 -7.04 2.78 17.21
CA ARG A 79 -6.10 2.51 16.10
C ARG A 79 -6.15 1.06 15.63
N SER A 80 -6.17 0.11 16.56
CA SER A 80 -6.27 -1.34 16.26
C SER A 80 -7.72 -1.83 16.16
N VAL A 81 -8.69 -0.93 16.32
CA VAL A 81 -10.10 -1.32 16.38
C VAL A 81 -10.63 -1.64 14.99
N ARG A 82 -11.29 -2.80 14.88
CA ARG A 82 -11.98 -3.20 13.66
C ARG A 82 -13.03 -2.13 13.32
N PRO A 83 -13.10 -1.65 12.07
CA PRO A 83 -14.03 -0.58 11.67
C PRO A 83 -15.51 -0.85 12.03
N GLY A 84 -15.90 -2.12 12.25
CA GLY A 84 -17.27 -2.51 12.64
C GLY A 84 -17.68 -2.29 14.11
N SER A 85 -16.78 -1.96 15.05
CA SER A 85 -17.22 -1.55 16.39
C SER A 85 -17.62 -0.07 16.35
N THR A 86 -18.70 0.31 17.03
CA THR A 86 -19.19 1.69 17.08
C THR A 86 -18.06 2.64 17.50
N LEU A 87 -17.46 3.33 16.51
CA LEU A 87 -16.44 4.34 16.75
C LEU A 87 -17.14 5.53 17.40
N SER A 88 -17.00 5.70 18.71
CA SER A 88 -17.53 6.88 19.41
C SER A 88 -16.88 8.18 18.93
N PHE A 89 -15.72 8.07 18.26
CA PHE A 89 -14.97 9.18 17.70
C PHE A 89 -14.47 8.81 16.30
N PRO A 90 -15.09 9.31 15.22
CA PRO A 90 -14.63 9.00 13.87
C PRO A 90 -13.23 9.59 13.62
N PRO A 91 -12.36 8.89 12.88
CA PRO A 91 -11.02 9.37 12.58
C PRO A 91 -11.10 10.63 11.71
N LYS A 92 -10.26 11.62 12.02
CA LYS A 92 -10.14 12.84 11.23
C LYS A 92 -8.95 12.69 10.29
N MET A 93 -9.07 13.10 9.04
CA MET A 93 -7.97 13.02 8.08
C MET A 93 -8.00 14.16 7.07
N LYS A 94 -6.85 14.38 6.45
CA LYS A 94 -6.72 15.26 5.30
C LYS A 94 -5.70 14.69 4.33
N ALA A 95 -6.15 14.38 3.12
CA ALA A 95 -5.28 14.10 1.98
C ALA A 95 -4.76 15.41 1.38
N SER A 96 -3.63 15.33 0.69
CA SER A 96 -3.07 16.38 -0.15
C SER A 96 -2.97 17.75 0.52
N ILE A 97 -2.34 17.78 1.71
CA ILE A 97 -1.89 19.03 2.35
C ILE A 97 -0.74 19.59 1.51
N GLN A 98 -1.08 20.55 0.66
CA GLN A 98 -0.17 21.20 -0.29
C GLN A 98 0.89 22.05 0.42
N CYS A 99 1.98 22.37 -0.27
CA CYS A 99 3.04 23.27 0.21
C CYS A 99 2.47 24.57 0.82
N GLY A 100 2.92 24.95 2.01
CA GLY A 100 2.40 26.09 2.77
C GLY A 100 0.97 25.94 3.28
N GLY A 101 0.33 24.79 3.09
CA GLY A 101 -1.01 24.48 3.57
C GLY A 101 -1.00 23.97 5.00
N THR A 102 -2.06 24.29 5.74
CA THR A 102 -2.27 23.81 7.12
C THR A 102 -3.62 23.13 7.25
N TRP A 103 -3.62 21.92 7.78
CA TRP A 103 -4.81 21.22 8.27
C TRP A 103 -4.96 21.44 9.78
N GLN A 104 -6.20 21.65 10.24
CA GLN A 104 -6.50 21.90 11.65
C GLN A 104 -7.59 20.95 12.14
N VAL A 105 -7.41 20.45 13.36
CA VAL A 105 -8.36 19.59 14.06
C VAL A 105 -8.65 20.20 15.43
N ILE A 106 -9.92 20.49 15.69
CA ILE A 106 -10.40 20.87 17.02
C ILE A 106 -10.62 19.59 17.83
N ILE A 107 -10.11 19.57 19.05
CA ILE A 107 -10.12 18.45 19.98
C ILE A 107 -10.77 18.93 21.27
N GLU A 108 -11.84 18.26 21.69
CA GLU A 108 -12.41 18.47 23.01
C GLU A 108 -11.62 17.66 24.03
N VAL A 109 -11.22 18.29 25.13
CA VAL A 109 -10.48 17.58 26.18
C VAL A 109 -11.43 16.60 26.87
N PRO A 110 -11.06 15.31 26.99
CA PRO A 110 -11.92 14.33 27.65
C PRO A 110 -12.27 14.74 29.09
N THR A 111 -13.44 14.33 29.56
CA THR A 111 -13.89 14.61 30.95
C THR A 111 -12.92 14.06 32.00
N SER A 112 -12.32 12.89 31.71
CA SER A 112 -11.21 12.32 32.50
C SER A 112 -10.03 13.28 32.64
N GLY A 113 -9.83 14.16 31.66
CA GLY A 113 -8.69 15.07 31.58
C GLY A 113 -7.44 14.48 30.95
N ILE A 114 -7.51 13.23 30.51
CA ILE A 114 -6.43 12.53 29.85
C ILE A 114 -6.84 12.29 28.41
N GLY A 115 -6.03 12.75 27.47
CA GLY A 115 -6.20 12.50 26.04
C GLY A 115 -5.04 11.70 25.49
N ASP A 116 -5.31 10.69 24.66
CA ASP A 116 -4.29 9.82 24.04
C ASP A 116 -4.62 9.68 22.56
N TRP A 117 -3.79 10.30 21.71
CA TRP A 117 -4.06 10.40 20.29
C TRP A 117 -2.88 9.95 19.45
N THR A 118 -3.19 9.31 18.33
CA THR A 118 -2.21 8.97 17.29
C THR A 118 -2.41 9.85 16.07
N ILE A 119 -1.30 10.39 15.57
CA ILE A 119 -1.23 11.22 14.37
C ILE A 119 -0.27 10.54 13.39
N ASP A 120 -0.76 10.19 12.21
CA ASP A 120 0.07 9.65 11.14
C ASP A 120 0.22 10.70 10.04
N ILE A 121 1.45 11.00 9.65
CA ILE A 121 1.82 11.87 8.54
C ILE A 121 2.49 11.02 7.46
N LEU A 122 1.92 10.98 6.27
CA LEU A 122 2.38 10.14 5.17
C LEU A 122 2.80 11.01 3.98
N SER A 123 3.93 10.68 3.38
CA SER A 123 4.39 11.26 2.12
C SER A 123 3.45 10.88 0.98
N GLU A 124 3.13 11.84 0.10
CA GLU A 124 2.45 11.59 -1.18
C GLU A 124 3.40 11.69 -2.38
N ILE A 125 4.72 11.80 -2.15
CA ILE A 125 5.73 11.85 -3.21
C ILE A 125 5.81 10.49 -3.93
N LEU A 126 5.84 10.51 -5.27
CA LEU A 126 5.84 9.28 -6.09
C LEU A 126 7.01 9.14 -7.06
N PHE A 127 7.58 10.24 -7.55
CA PHE A 127 8.47 10.23 -8.73
C PHE A 127 9.91 10.64 -8.44
N THR A 128 10.18 11.17 -7.25
CA THR A 128 11.48 11.76 -6.90
C THR A 128 11.83 11.45 -5.45
N SER A 129 13.11 11.57 -5.10
CA SER A 129 13.62 11.49 -3.73
C SER A 129 13.68 12.87 -3.06
N THR A 130 12.78 13.78 -3.46
CA THR A 130 12.73 15.11 -2.84
C THR A 130 12.22 15.00 -1.40
N GLN A 131 12.41 16.07 -0.64
CA GLN A 131 11.98 16.15 0.75
C GLN A 131 10.82 17.12 0.89
N VAL A 132 9.83 16.73 1.68
CA VAL A 132 8.71 17.57 2.09
C VAL A 132 8.84 17.83 3.58
N LYS A 133 9.02 19.11 3.92
CA LYS A 133 9.12 19.57 5.31
C LYS A 133 7.74 19.84 5.87
N TYR A 134 7.53 19.47 7.12
CA TYR A 134 6.28 19.72 7.82
C TYR A 134 6.47 20.00 9.30
N GLU A 135 5.46 20.64 9.89
CA GLU A 135 5.35 20.89 11.33
C GLU A 135 4.02 20.31 11.82
N VAL A 136 4.05 19.58 12.93
CA VAL A 136 2.86 19.20 13.69
C VAL A 136 2.90 19.97 14.99
N GLY A 137 1.79 20.61 15.37
CA GLY A 137 1.71 21.37 16.62
C GLY A 137 0.37 21.15 17.32
N LEU A 138 0.42 20.97 18.64
CA LEU A 138 -0.74 20.92 19.51
C LEU A 138 -0.81 22.21 20.32
N PHE A 139 -1.99 22.83 20.33
CA PHE A 139 -2.22 24.14 20.93
C PHE A 139 -3.38 24.10 21.91
N ALA A 140 -3.24 24.70 23.09
CA ALA A 140 -4.33 25.05 23.97
C ALA A 140 -5.07 26.28 23.44
N VAL A 141 -6.40 26.23 23.42
CA VAL A 141 -7.25 27.39 23.12
C VAL A 141 -7.57 28.10 24.42
N ILE A 142 -7.21 29.38 24.52
CA ILE A 142 -7.45 30.20 25.72
C ILE A 142 -8.04 31.57 25.35
N PRO A 143 -8.81 32.23 26.24
CA PRO A 143 -9.31 33.58 26.01
C PRO A 143 -8.18 34.62 25.92
N LYS A 144 -8.29 35.62 25.02
CA LYS A 144 -7.25 36.65 24.79
C LYS A 144 -6.97 37.53 26.00
N ASP A 145 -7.98 37.79 26.83
CA ASP A 145 -7.93 38.69 27.99
C ASP A 145 -7.27 38.06 29.23
N THR A 146 -6.70 36.86 29.08
CA THR A 146 -5.95 36.17 30.13
C THR A 146 -4.65 36.92 30.46
N SER A 147 -4.59 37.52 31.65
CA SER A 147 -3.34 37.96 32.31
C SER A 147 -2.51 36.73 32.71
N ASN A 148 -1.17 36.76 32.55
CA ASN A 148 -0.23 35.62 32.68
C ASN A 148 -0.19 34.61 31.51
N LYS A 149 0.00 35.10 30.28
CA LYS A 149 0.32 34.24 29.12
C LYS A 149 1.68 33.53 29.26
N ASP A 150 2.59 34.10 30.04
CA ASP A 150 3.97 33.60 30.23
C ASP A 150 4.04 32.36 31.14
N GLU A 151 3.07 32.14 32.04
CA GLU A 151 3.00 30.94 32.90
C GLU A 151 2.54 29.69 32.14
N LEU A 152 1.99 29.86 30.94
CA LEU A 152 1.55 28.79 30.05
C LEU A 152 2.53 28.59 28.87
N LYS A 153 3.54 29.45 28.73
CA LYS A 153 4.60 29.27 27.73
C LYS A 153 5.43 28.07 28.14
N ILE A 154 5.62 27.16 27.18
CA ILE A 154 6.43 25.95 27.34
C ILE A 154 7.76 26.32 27.99
N THR A 155 8.06 25.81 29.19
CA THR A 155 9.45 25.67 29.65
C THR A 155 10.14 24.75 28.64
N GLU A 156 10.95 25.35 27.77
CA GLU A 156 11.46 24.83 26.50
C GLU A 156 12.37 23.61 26.68
N ASN A 157 11.79 22.42 26.82
CA ASN A 157 12.51 21.19 26.53
C ASN A 157 12.58 21.05 25.00
N VAL A 158 13.60 21.65 24.39
CA VAL A 158 13.92 21.43 22.98
C VAL A 158 14.79 20.18 22.90
N ILE A 159 14.26 19.14 22.26
CA ILE A 159 15.03 17.96 21.91
C ILE A 159 15.27 17.99 20.40
N THR A 160 16.53 18.12 20.01
CA THR A 160 16.96 17.89 18.63
C THR A 160 17.55 16.50 18.57
N SER A 161 16.91 15.61 17.82
CA SER A 161 17.41 14.25 17.58
C SER A 161 18.51 14.27 16.51
N ASP A 162 19.37 13.26 16.49
CA ASP A 162 20.49 13.13 15.53
C ASP A 162 20.05 13.21 14.06
N ASP A 163 18.79 12.89 13.82
CA ASP A 163 18.12 12.88 12.52
C ASP A 163 17.49 14.24 12.11
N GLY A 164 17.83 15.31 12.82
CA GLY A 164 17.36 16.68 12.55
C GLY A 164 15.94 16.99 13.04
N THR A 165 15.22 16.01 13.64
CA THR A 165 13.90 16.25 14.21
C THR A 165 13.99 17.15 15.42
N THR A 166 13.26 18.26 15.41
CA THR A 166 13.18 19.19 16.55
C THR A 166 11.81 19.07 17.20
N THR A 167 11.75 18.72 18.48
CA THR A 167 10.50 18.64 19.24
C THR A 167 10.57 19.52 20.48
N THR A 168 9.49 20.27 20.73
CA THR A 168 9.32 21.10 21.93
C THR A 168 8.00 20.73 22.60
N PHE A 169 7.97 20.60 23.92
CA PHE A 169 6.79 20.13 24.64
C PHE A 169 6.70 20.64 26.08
N SER A 170 5.48 20.85 26.57
CA SER A 170 5.19 21.20 27.96
C SER A 170 5.18 19.95 28.88
N SER A 171 5.26 20.16 30.19
CA SER A 171 5.17 19.09 31.20
C SER A 171 3.86 18.30 31.16
N SER A 172 2.81 18.88 30.56
CA SER A 172 1.50 18.23 30.37
C SER A 172 1.46 17.24 29.21
N ILE A 173 2.55 17.09 28.46
CA ILE A 173 2.63 16.26 27.28
C ILE A 173 3.70 15.18 27.47
N GLU A 174 3.29 13.93 27.27
CA GLU A 174 4.20 12.85 26.90
C GLU A 174 3.98 12.52 25.43
N TYR A 175 5.04 12.18 24.70
CA TYR A 175 4.91 11.79 23.31
C TYR A 175 5.84 10.63 22.94
N VAL A 176 5.39 9.83 21.98
CA VAL A 176 6.20 8.85 21.27
C VAL A 176 6.25 9.25 19.82
N PHE A 177 7.43 9.23 19.23
CA PHE A 177 7.64 9.51 17.83
C PHE A 177 8.29 8.29 17.16
N LEU A 178 7.64 7.78 16.12
CA LEU A 178 8.13 6.68 15.30
C LEU A 178 8.36 7.20 13.88
N LYS A 179 9.56 6.97 13.36
CA LYS A 179 9.92 7.28 11.98
C LYS A 179 9.63 6.11 11.05
N HIS A 180 9.78 6.37 9.75
CA HIS A 180 9.71 5.37 8.71
C HIS A 180 10.53 4.11 9.06
N HIS A 181 11.80 4.27 9.43
CA HIS A 181 12.65 3.14 9.79
C HIS A 181 12.07 2.32 10.95
N ASP A 182 11.50 2.95 11.97
CA ASP A 182 10.93 2.23 13.12
C ASP A 182 9.67 1.42 12.75
N ILE A 183 8.93 1.87 11.74
CA ILE A 183 7.65 1.27 11.32
C ILE A 183 7.87 0.10 10.35
N PHE A 184 8.86 0.22 9.47
CA PHE A 184 9.18 -0.77 8.43
C PHE A 184 10.46 -1.55 8.73
N LYS A 185 11.00 -1.45 9.95
CA LYS A 185 12.24 -2.14 10.33
C LYS A 185 12.09 -3.64 10.14
N LEU A 186 12.93 -4.21 9.29
CA LEU A 186 13.10 -5.65 9.25
C LEU A 186 13.84 -6.13 10.50
N PRO A 187 13.40 -7.22 11.14
CA PRO A 187 14.15 -7.80 12.25
C PRO A 187 15.52 -8.29 11.75
N ASP A 188 16.56 -8.14 12.55
CA ASP A 188 17.84 -8.78 12.25
C ASP A 188 17.67 -10.30 12.44
N LEU A 189 17.82 -11.06 11.35
CA LEU A 189 17.67 -12.51 11.36
C LEU A 189 18.57 -13.20 12.40
N ASN A 190 19.71 -12.61 12.76
CA ASN A 190 20.60 -13.14 13.80
C ASN A 190 20.03 -13.04 15.22
N THR A 191 19.02 -12.19 15.43
CA THR A 191 18.38 -11.98 16.73
C THR A 191 17.15 -12.86 16.93
N LEU A 192 16.73 -13.58 15.88
CA LEU A 192 15.57 -14.46 15.92
C LEU A 192 15.85 -15.72 16.73
N LYS A 193 14.79 -16.29 17.31
CA LYS A 193 14.89 -17.52 18.09
C LYS A 193 15.09 -18.70 17.15
N VAL A 194 16.05 -19.56 17.45
CA VAL A 194 16.20 -20.84 16.74
C VAL A 194 14.91 -21.66 16.88
N ASN A 195 14.44 -22.27 15.79
CA ASN A 195 13.18 -23.03 15.70
C ASN A 195 11.89 -22.21 15.90
N GLY A 196 11.90 -20.91 15.56
CA GLY A 196 10.73 -20.04 15.70
C GLY A 196 9.61 -20.24 14.68
N ASP A 197 9.76 -21.11 13.67
CA ASP A 197 8.78 -21.28 12.56
C ASP A 197 8.35 -19.93 11.96
N TYR A 198 9.33 -19.17 11.45
CA TYR A 198 9.07 -17.83 10.92
C TYR A 198 8.51 -17.88 9.50
N HIS A 199 7.43 -17.12 9.29
CA HIS A 199 6.79 -16.95 7.99
C HIS A 199 7.16 -15.60 7.38
N LEU A 200 7.93 -15.61 6.30
CA LEU A 200 8.30 -14.42 5.56
C LEU A 200 7.19 -14.03 4.56
N ILE A 201 6.61 -12.85 4.72
CA ILE A 201 5.55 -12.33 3.87
C ILE A 201 6.11 -11.16 3.07
N VAL A 202 6.28 -11.37 1.77
CA VAL A 202 6.75 -10.34 0.84
C VAL A 202 5.55 -9.55 0.32
N LEU A 203 5.50 -8.26 0.64
CA LEU A 203 4.51 -7.33 0.08
C LEU A 203 5.16 -6.56 -1.08
N THR A 204 4.42 -6.33 -2.15
CA THR A 204 4.91 -5.61 -3.33
C THR A 204 3.86 -4.69 -3.94
N HIS A 205 4.15 -3.39 -3.88
CA HIS A 205 3.27 -2.33 -4.34
C HIS A 205 3.13 -2.26 -5.87
N GLY A 206 2.10 -1.55 -6.32
CA GLY A 206 1.82 -1.30 -7.73
C GLY A 206 2.70 -0.24 -8.39
N ILE A 207 2.36 0.11 -9.64
CA ILE A 207 3.04 1.14 -10.40
C ILE A 207 2.89 2.51 -9.73
N HIS A 208 3.98 3.28 -9.64
CA HIS A 208 4.04 4.54 -8.88
C HIS A 208 3.58 4.40 -7.42
N GLY A 209 3.65 3.19 -6.87
CA GLY A 209 3.38 2.93 -5.48
C GLY A 209 4.62 3.08 -4.61
N THR A 210 4.40 2.92 -3.30
CA THR A 210 5.45 2.82 -2.29
C THR A 210 5.02 1.80 -1.24
N MET A 211 5.91 1.49 -0.29
CA MET A 211 5.59 0.64 0.87
C MET A 211 4.38 1.15 1.68
N LEU A 212 4.11 2.46 1.66
CA LEU A 212 2.94 3.04 2.34
C LEU A 212 1.60 2.54 1.79
N ASP A 213 1.58 2.10 0.53
CA ASP A 213 0.35 1.60 -0.12
C ASP A 213 -0.10 0.25 0.46
N GLU A 214 0.79 -0.44 1.17
CA GLU A 214 0.59 -1.77 1.73
C GLU A 214 0.62 -1.76 3.26
N LEU A 215 0.83 -0.58 3.87
CA LEU A 215 0.94 -0.42 5.31
C LEU A 215 -0.30 -0.93 6.05
N PHE A 216 -1.50 -0.62 5.55
CA PHE A 216 -2.73 -1.11 6.18
C PHE A 216 -2.83 -2.64 6.09
N LEU A 217 -2.49 -3.21 4.93
CA LEU A 217 -2.47 -4.67 4.75
C LEU A 217 -1.53 -5.33 5.77
N LYS A 218 -0.30 -4.81 5.90
CA LYS A 218 0.66 -5.26 6.92
C LYS A 218 0.05 -5.19 8.33
N GLU A 219 -0.38 -4.00 8.76
CA GLU A 219 -0.87 -3.79 10.13
C GLU A 219 -2.11 -4.64 10.44
N ALA A 220 -2.98 -4.88 9.46
CA ALA A 220 -4.17 -5.70 9.62
C ALA A 220 -3.84 -7.19 9.79
N ILE A 221 -2.89 -7.72 9.01
CA ILE A 221 -2.41 -9.10 9.14
C ILE A 221 -1.66 -9.26 10.48
N GLU A 222 -0.78 -8.31 10.83
CA GLU A 222 -0.03 -8.31 12.10
C GLU A 222 -0.94 -8.33 13.32
N GLU A 223 -1.98 -7.49 13.37
CA GLU A 223 -2.90 -7.47 14.52
C GLU A 223 -3.69 -8.78 14.63
N LYS A 224 -4.11 -9.33 13.49
CA LYS A 224 -4.91 -10.55 13.44
C LYS A 224 -4.13 -11.80 13.83
N HIS A 225 -2.89 -11.88 13.38
CA HIS A 225 -1.98 -13.02 13.57
C HIS A 225 -0.82 -12.66 14.50
N LYS A 226 -1.07 -11.85 15.53
CA LYS A 226 -0.04 -11.37 16.48
C LYS A 226 0.61 -12.47 17.32
N ASP A 227 0.00 -13.65 17.36
CA ASP A 227 0.55 -14.87 17.97
C ASP A 227 1.49 -15.65 17.02
N LYS A 228 1.56 -15.26 15.74
CA LYS A 228 2.42 -15.89 14.72
C LYS A 228 3.74 -15.14 14.56
N ASN A 229 4.76 -15.89 14.16
CA ASN A 229 6.11 -15.37 13.92
C ASN A 229 6.24 -14.86 12.48
N ASN A 230 5.45 -13.84 12.14
CA ASN A 230 5.40 -13.28 10.80
C ASN A 230 6.46 -12.19 10.63
N ILE A 231 7.17 -12.23 9.50
CA ILE A 231 8.16 -11.23 9.11
C ILE A 231 7.69 -10.60 7.81
N PHE A 232 7.34 -9.31 7.84
CA PHE A 232 6.90 -8.59 6.65
C PHE A 232 8.10 -8.00 5.93
N PHE A 233 8.39 -8.54 4.74
CA PHE A 233 9.39 -7.97 3.84
C PHE A 233 8.73 -6.97 2.90
N MET A 234 9.03 -5.69 3.13
CA MET A 234 8.64 -4.57 2.29
C MET A 234 9.92 -3.85 1.90
N SER A 235 10.06 -3.48 0.63
CA SER A 235 11.31 -2.89 0.12
C SER A 235 11.06 -1.55 -0.58
N ASP A 236 11.99 -0.62 -0.40
CA ASP A 236 12.01 0.70 -1.04
C ASP A 236 12.75 0.72 -2.39
N VAL A 237 13.43 -0.38 -2.77
CA VAL A 237 14.25 -0.48 -3.99
C VAL A 237 13.47 -0.24 -5.29
N LEU A 238 12.14 -0.30 -5.23
CA LEU A 238 11.22 -0.08 -6.35
C LEU A 238 10.59 1.31 -6.37
N HIS A 239 10.77 2.13 -5.33
CA HIS A 239 10.25 3.51 -5.30
C HIS A 239 10.80 4.29 -6.50
N SER A 240 9.92 4.91 -7.28
CA SER A 240 10.26 5.59 -8.55
C SER A 240 10.87 4.72 -9.67
N TYR A 241 11.03 3.40 -9.51
CA TYR A 241 11.64 2.51 -10.51
C TYR A 241 10.65 1.59 -11.23
N THR A 242 9.37 1.64 -10.87
CA THR A 242 8.35 0.71 -11.40
C THR A 242 8.07 0.85 -12.91
N GLU A 243 8.59 1.87 -13.58
CA GLU A 243 8.47 2.06 -15.04
C GLU A 243 9.55 1.30 -15.84
N ASN A 244 10.58 0.78 -15.17
CA ASN A 244 11.72 0.13 -15.80
C ASN A 244 11.41 -1.28 -16.35
N GLY A 245 10.18 -1.78 -16.20
CA GLY A 245 9.76 -3.09 -16.66
C GLY A 245 9.70 -4.12 -15.53
N ILE A 246 8.85 -5.13 -15.72
CA ILE A 246 8.57 -6.17 -14.73
C ILE A 246 9.82 -6.97 -14.39
N GLU A 247 10.64 -7.28 -15.41
CA GLU A 247 11.90 -8.02 -15.22
C GLU A 247 12.90 -7.26 -14.37
N ILE A 248 13.15 -5.98 -14.66
CA ILE A 248 14.14 -5.19 -13.91
C ILE A 248 13.69 -5.02 -12.47
N CYS A 249 12.40 -4.74 -12.24
CA CYS A 249 11.84 -4.62 -10.91
C CYS A 249 11.92 -5.96 -10.15
N GLY A 250 11.54 -7.06 -10.79
CA GLY A 250 11.57 -8.40 -10.18
C GLY A 250 12.99 -8.83 -9.81
N LYS A 251 13.99 -8.55 -10.66
CA LYS A 251 15.42 -8.81 -10.35
C LYS A 251 15.88 -7.98 -9.15
N LYS A 252 15.62 -6.66 -9.15
CA LYS A 252 16.02 -5.77 -8.05
C LYS A 252 15.45 -6.25 -6.71
N LEU A 253 14.15 -6.54 -6.69
CA LEU A 253 13.47 -6.98 -5.46
C LEU A 253 13.94 -8.37 -5.03
N ALA A 254 14.18 -9.30 -5.97
CA ALA A 254 14.75 -10.61 -5.65
C ALA A 254 16.15 -10.51 -5.04
N THR A 255 17.03 -9.68 -5.61
CA THR A 255 18.38 -9.47 -5.08
C THR A 255 18.32 -8.90 -3.67
N ASN A 256 17.49 -7.87 -3.43
CA ASN A 256 17.33 -7.30 -2.10
C ASN A 256 16.77 -8.30 -1.07
N LEU A 257 15.86 -9.18 -1.50
CA LEU A 257 15.34 -10.27 -0.66
C LEU A 257 16.42 -11.31 -0.33
N LEU A 258 17.22 -11.73 -1.31
CA LEU A 258 18.34 -12.67 -1.10
C LEU A 258 19.42 -12.08 -0.18
N GLU A 259 19.71 -10.78 -0.30
CA GLU A 259 20.62 -10.05 0.59
C GLU A 259 20.10 -10.05 2.02
N TYR A 260 18.81 -9.71 2.22
CA TYR A 260 18.19 -9.75 3.54
C TYR A 260 18.21 -11.16 4.15
N LEU A 261 17.89 -12.17 3.36
CA LEU A 261 17.95 -13.58 3.74
C LEU A 261 19.38 -14.09 3.94
N ARG A 262 20.40 -13.33 3.53
CA ARG A 262 21.81 -13.74 3.50
C ARG A 262 21.98 -15.08 2.77
N TRP A 263 21.33 -15.21 1.63
CA TRP A 263 21.33 -16.44 0.84
C TRP A 263 22.60 -16.58 -0.02
N PRO A 264 23.20 -17.79 -0.14
CA PRO A 264 22.85 -19.03 0.55
C PRO A 264 23.25 -19.02 2.02
N TRP A 265 22.46 -19.70 2.86
CA TRP A 265 22.63 -19.65 4.30
C TRP A 265 23.94 -20.33 4.73
N THR A 266 24.80 -19.60 5.44
CA THR A 266 26.10 -20.13 5.88
C THR A 266 26.05 -20.81 7.24
N ASN A 267 25.25 -20.29 8.19
CA ASN A 267 25.22 -20.78 9.58
C ASN A 267 23.82 -20.97 10.21
N ASN A 268 22.74 -20.63 9.51
CA ASN A 268 21.39 -20.63 10.08
C ASN A 268 20.40 -21.36 9.16
N GLN A 269 20.56 -22.67 9.01
CA GLN A 269 19.92 -23.44 7.95
C GLN A 269 18.37 -23.55 8.02
N ASP A 270 17.71 -23.07 9.08
CA ASP A 270 16.26 -23.30 9.29
C ASP A 270 15.50 -22.11 9.96
N LEU A 271 15.95 -20.86 9.84
CA LEU A 271 15.25 -19.74 10.50
C LEU A 271 13.89 -19.42 9.85
N ILE A 272 13.87 -19.25 8.54
CA ILE A 272 12.64 -18.94 7.77
C ILE A 272 12.06 -20.25 7.22
N SER A 273 10.97 -20.71 7.80
CA SER A 273 10.35 -21.98 7.40
C SER A 273 9.39 -21.82 6.21
N LYS A 274 8.76 -20.66 6.11
CA LYS A 274 7.69 -20.38 5.14
C LYS A 274 7.90 -19.06 4.43
N ILE A 275 7.45 -18.98 3.18
CA ILE A 275 7.42 -17.75 2.41
C ILE A 275 6.08 -17.57 1.69
N SER A 276 5.57 -16.35 1.66
CA SER A 276 4.40 -15.94 0.88
C SER A 276 4.65 -14.63 0.16
N PHE A 277 3.98 -14.45 -0.98
CA PHE A 277 4.05 -13.24 -1.79
C PHE A 277 2.64 -12.67 -1.94
N ILE A 278 2.48 -11.38 -1.65
CA ILE A 278 1.25 -10.63 -1.87
C ILE A 278 1.60 -9.41 -2.71
N GLY A 279 1.04 -9.33 -3.92
CA GLY A 279 1.30 -8.21 -4.83
C GLY A 279 0.02 -7.46 -5.18
N HIS A 280 0.03 -6.13 -5.08
CA HIS A 280 -1.05 -5.27 -5.56
C HIS A 280 -0.73 -4.73 -6.96
N SER A 281 -1.69 -4.79 -7.87
CA SER A 281 -1.54 -4.21 -9.22
C SER A 281 -0.30 -4.76 -9.93
N LEU A 282 0.60 -3.89 -10.43
CA LEU A 282 1.89 -4.28 -11.01
C LEU A 282 2.73 -5.19 -10.09
N GLY A 283 2.62 -5.04 -8.77
CA GLY A 283 3.37 -5.83 -7.80
C GLY A 283 3.12 -7.34 -7.91
N GLY A 284 1.92 -7.76 -8.32
CA GLY A 284 1.64 -9.18 -8.59
C GLY A 284 2.45 -9.73 -9.78
N LEU A 285 2.62 -8.92 -10.84
CA LEU A 285 3.45 -9.29 -11.99
C LEU A 285 4.94 -9.26 -11.66
N ILE A 286 5.38 -8.29 -10.84
CA ILE A 286 6.75 -8.23 -10.31
C ILE A 286 7.02 -9.50 -9.51
N ASN A 287 6.09 -9.93 -8.65
CA ASN A 287 6.20 -11.16 -7.88
C ASN A 287 6.26 -12.41 -8.76
N LEU A 288 5.47 -12.49 -9.85
CA LEU A 288 5.57 -13.60 -10.82
C LEU A 288 6.97 -13.72 -11.44
N PHE A 289 7.58 -12.59 -11.81
CA PHE A 289 8.95 -12.61 -12.31
C PHE A 289 9.95 -12.96 -11.21
N LEU A 290 9.81 -12.31 -10.04
CA LEU A 290 10.69 -12.46 -8.89
C LEU A 290 10.80 -13.92 -8.46
N ILE A 291 9.70 -14.65 -8.27
CA ILE A 291 9.75 -16.06 -7.85
C ILE A 291 10.44 -16.93 -8.90
N GLY A 292 10.25 -16.64 -10.18
CA GLY A 292 10.95 -17.34 -11.26
C GLY A 292 12.44 -17.06 -11.26
N TYR A 293 12.82 -15.80 -11.01
CA TYR A 293 14.21 -15.41 -10.89
C TYR A 293 14.88 -16.08 -9.67
N LEU A 294 14.24 -16.05 -8.49
CA LEU A 294 14.70 -16.78 -7.30
C LEU A 294 14.89 -18.27 -7.59
N HIS A 295 13.92 -18.91 -8.22
CA HIS A 295 14.03 -20.32 -8.60
C HIS A 295 15.22 -20.56 -9.53
N SER A 296 15.42 -19.70 -10.52
CA SER A 296 16.51 -19.79 -11.48
C SER A 296 17.89 -19.62 -10.83
N VAL A 297 18.11 -18.53 -10.09
CA VAL A 297 19.44 -18.18 -9.54
C VAL A 297 19.83 -19.03 -8.33
N THR A 298 18.88 -19.71 -7.70
CA THR A 298 19.15 -20.63 -6.57
C THR A 298 19.09 -22.10 -6.97
N GLU A 299 18.93 -22.39 -8.27
CA GLU A 299 18.73 -23.75 -8.80
C GLU A 299 17.57 -24.48 -8.09
N GLY A 300 16.54 -23.73 -7.74
CA GLY A 300 15.35 -24.19 -7.05
C GLY A 300 15.50 -24.47 -5.56
N LYS A 301 16.71 -24.38 -4.99
CA LYS A 301 16.99 -24.69 -3.58
C LYS A 301 16.20 -23.81 -2.61
N ILE A 302 16.02 -22.53 -2.92
CA ILE A 302 15.28 -21.61 -2.03
C ILE A 302 13.86 -22.09 -1.71
N PHE A 303 13.17 -22.70 -2.67
CA PHE A 303 11.81 -23.23 -2.49
C PHE A 303 11.78 -24.71 -2.08
N SER A 304 12.95 -25.33 -1.93
CA SER A 304 13.10 -26.63 -1.28
C SER A 304 13.35 -26.44 0.22
N ASP A 305 14.13 -25.41 0.58
CA ASP A 305 14.54 -25.12 1.95
C ASP A 305 13.50 -24.24 2.66
N ILE A 306 12.87 -23.29 1.95
CA ILE A 306 11.79 -22.44 2.46
C ILE A 306 10.48 -22.85 1.79
N LYS A 307 9.49 -23.27 2.57
CA LYS A 307 8.20 -23.74 2.07
C LYS A 307 7.40 -22.58 1.45
N PRO A 308 7.11 -22.57 0.14
CA PRO A 308 6.25 -21.56 -0.47
C PRO A 308 4.77 -21.84 -0.15
N VAL A 309 4.12 -20.92 0.57
CA VAL A 309 2.73 -21.11 1.04
C VAL A 309 1.74 -20.42 0.12
N ASN A 310 1.68 -19.08 0.14
CA ASN A 310 0.71 -18.31 -0.64
C ASN A 310 1.37 -17.47 -1.73
N PHE A 311 0.77 -17.49 -2.92
CA PHE A 311 0.98 -16.50 -3.97
C PHE A 311 -0.34 -15.77 -4.20
N ILE A 312 -0.43 -14.52 -3.73
CA ILE A 312 -1.66 -13.73 -3.74
C ILE A 312 -1.47 -12.50 -4.63
N THR A 313 -2.42 -12.27 -5.53
CA THR A 313 -2.44 -11.06 -6.36
C THR A 313 -3.74 -10.30 -6.17
N ILE A 314 -3.65 -8.99 -5.98
CA ILE A 314 -4.79 -8.11 -5.71
C ILE A 314 -4.87 -7.07 -6.81
N ALA A 315 -5.93 -7.12 -7.62
CA ALA A 315 -6.14 -6.25 -8.78
C ALA A 315 -4.93 -6.22 -9.75
N SER A 316 -4.25 -7.35 -9.95
CA SER A 316 -3.06 -7.43 -10.81
C SER A 316 -3.43 -7.76 -12.26
N PRO A 317 -2.89 -7.08 -13.27
CA PRO A 317 -3.21 -7.34 -14.68
C PRO A 317 -2.46 -8.58 -15.22
N LEU A 318 -2.84 -9.78 -14.75
CA LEU A 318 -2.15 -11.05 -15.04
C LEU A 318 -2.13 -11.42 -16.53
N LEU A 319 -3.06 -10.88 -17.32
CA LEU A 319 -3.13 -11.07 -18.77
C LEU A 319 -2.68 -9.83 -19.56
N GLY A 320 -2.06 -8.85 -18.89
CA GLY A 320 -1.76 -7.54 -19.50
C GLY A 320 -2.98 -6.61 -19.50
N SER A 321 -2.88 -5.52 -20.26
CA SER A 321 -3.82 -4.38 -20.21
C SER A 321 -4.41 -4.03 -21.58
N SER A 322 -4.57 -5.02 -22.46
CA SER A 322 -5.12 -4.84 -23.82
C SER A 322 -6.55 -4.33 -23.86
N ASP A 323 -7.35 -4.62 -22.82
CA ASP A 323 -8.74 -4.15 -22.66
C ASP A 323 -8.86 -2.67 -22.21
N LEU A 324 -7.75 -1.96 -21.94
CA LEU A 324 -7.80 -0.55 -21.54
C LEU A 324 -8.23 0.36 -22.69
N SER A 325 -8.77 1.54 -22.35
CA SER A 325 -9.18 2.54 -23.34
C SER A 325 -8.04 2.85 -24.30
N TRP A 326 -8.36 2.96 -25.59
CA TRP A 326 -7.40 3.02 -26.69
C TRP A 326 -6.31 4.10 -26.55
N TYR A 327 -6.55 5.20 -25.84
CA TYR A 327 -5.52 6.23 -25.57
C TYR A 327 -4.54 5.84 -24.46
N ILE A 328 -4.98 5.07 -23.45
CA ILE A 328 -4.09 4.47 -22.44
C ILE A 328 -3.24 3.40 -23.11
N THR A 329 -3.87 2.54 -23.91
CA THR A 329 -3.18 1.52 -24.70
C THR A 329 -2.23 2.14 -25.72
N ALA A 330 -2.57 3.29 -26.32
CA ALA A 330 -1.67 4.04 -27.20
C ALA A 330 -0.46 4.62 -26.42
N GLY A 331 -0.69 5.21 -25.25
CA GLY A 331 0.38 5.73 -24.37
C GLY A 331 1.31 4.62 -23.85
N LEU A 332 0.75 3.47 -23.46
CA LEU A 332 1.50 2.26 -23.10
C LEU A 332 2.30 1.72 -24.29
N ARG A 333 1.70 1.69 -25.50
CA ARG A 333 2.36 1.16 -26.72
C ARG A 333 3.51 2.03 -27.23
N ILE A 334 3.43 3.35 -27.07
CA ILE A 334 4.54 4.26 -27.42
C ILE A 334 5.57 4.40 -26.27
N GLY A 335 5.37 3.73 -25.13
CA GLY A 335 6.33 3.70 -24.03
C GLY A 335 6.32 4.94 -23.12
N MET A 336 5.20 5.66 -23.01
CA MET A 336 5.07 6.81 -22.09
C MET A 336 5.23 6.43 -20.61
N ILE A 337 5.07 5.14 -20.28
CA ILE A 337 5.24 4.57 -18.93
C ILE A 337 6.46 3.60 -18.94
N GLY A 338 7.46 3.90 -19.76
CA GLY A 338 8.68 3.11 -19.88
C GLY A 338 8.49 1.69 -20.42
N GLN A 339 9.33 0.78 -19.95
CA GLN A 339 9.30 -0.64 -20.36
C GLN A 339 8.10 -1.37 -19.74
N THR A 340 7.66 -0.96 -18.54
CA THR A 340 6.47 -1.53 -17.89
C THR A 340 5.23 -1.37 -18.76
N GLY A 341 5.04 -0.20 -19.38
CA GLY A 341 3.92 0.01 -20.28
C GLY A 341 3.93 -0.95 -21.48
N LYS A 342 5.11 -1.25 -22.03
CA LYS A 342 5.27 -2.20 -23.14
C LYS A 342 5.00 -3.64 -22.70
N ASP A 343 5.48 -4.03 -21.52
CA ASP A 343 5.24 -5.36 -20.96
C ASP A 343 3.73 -5.57 -20.73
N LEU A 344 3.01 -4.57 -20.19
CA LEU A 344 1.56 -4.60 -19.99
C LEU A 344 0.76 -4.57 -21.30
N ALA A 345 1.26 -3.88 -22.32
CA ALA A 345 0.67 -3.86 -23.66
C ALA A 345 0.96 -5.12 -24.48
N LEU A 346 1.57 -6.15 -23.87
CA LEU A 346 1.96 -7.41 -24.50
C LEU A 346 2.80 -7.19 -25.78
N ILE A 347 3.68 -6.18 -25.76
CA ILE A 347 4.57 -5.93 -26.89
C ILE A 347 5.72 -6.95 -26.87
N PRO A 348 5.97 -7.68 -27.98
CA PRO A 348 7.13 -8.54 -28.12
C PRO A 348 8.45 -7.83 -27.83
N ARG A 349 9.35 -8.51 -27.11
CA ARG A 349 10.67 -7.96 -26.82
C ARG A 349 11.63 -8.24 -27.97
N ARG A 350 12.06 -7.20 -28.69
CA ARG A 350 13.16 -7.32 -29.66
C ARG A 350 14.48 -7.48 -28.91
N LYS A 351 15.23 -8.56 -29.15
CA LYS A 351 16.63 -8.64 -28.72
C LYS A 351 17.46 -7.56 -29.45
N PRO A 352 18.39 -6.86 -28.78
CA PRO A 352 19.28 -5.94 -29.46
C PRO A 352 20.12 -6.68 -30.51
N LYS A 353 20.17 -6.14 -31.73
CA LYS A 353 21.05 -6.58 -32.81
C LYS A 353 22.49 -6.20 -32.46
N ASN A 354 23.17 -7.00 -31.64
CA ASN A 354 24.64 -7.00 -31.49
C ASN A 354 25.01 -8.27 -30.74
N ASP A 355 25.03 -9.38 -31.46
CA ASP A 355 26.18 -10.28 -31.49
C ASP A 355 25.94 -11.34 -32.56
N SER A 356 27.04 -11.66 -33.23
CA SER A 356 27.17 -12.45 -34.44
C SER A 356 26.50 -13.82 -34.43
N VAL A 357 25.88 -14.15 -35.57
CA VAL A 357 25.72 -15.49 -36.16
C VAL A 357 25.48 -16.63 -35.16
N VAL A 358 24.25 -16.71 -34.66
CA VAL A 358 23.56 -17.99 -34.47
C VAL A 358 22.12 -17.77 -34.94
N GLU A 359 21.76 -18.40 -36.07
CA GLU A 359 20.35 -18.63 -36.38
C GLU A 359 19.76 -19.45 -35.24
N ASN A 360 18.91 -18.84 -34.43
CA ASN A 360 18.06 -19.57 -33.50
C ASN A 360 16.69 -18.90 -33.49
N ASN A 361 15.68 -19.71 -33.82
CA ASN A 361 14.23 -19.45 -33.76
C ASN A 361 13.77 -19.14 -32.32
N GLY A 362 14.27 -18.06 -31.71
CA GLY A 362 13.92 -17.61 -30.37
C GLY A 362 12.84 -16.54 -30.43
N ASN A 363 11.58 -16.98 -30.34
CA ASN A 363 10.34 -16.22 -30.53
C ASN A 363 10.33 -14.76 -30.03
N ASP A 364 9.84 -13.88 -30.90
CA ASP A 364 9.29 -12.54 -30.63
C ASP A 364 8.04 -12.63 -29.73
N GLU A 365 8.18 -13.16 -28.50
CA GLU A 365 7.06 -13.40 -27.59
C GLU A 365 6.93 -12.27 -26.53
N PRO A 366 5.71 -11.87 -26.15
CA PRO A 366 5.50 -10.95 -25.03
C PRO A 366 5.93 -11.55 -23.70
N LEU A 367 6.47 -10.71 -22.80
CA LEU A 367 7.00 -11.17 -21.49
C LEU A 367 6.02 -12.06 -20.72
N LEU A 368 4.76 -11.61 -20.56
CA LEU A 368 3.79 -12.33 -19.73
C LEU A 368 3.47 -13.72 -20.29
N LEU A 369 3.50 -13.87 -21.61
CA LEU A 369 3.35 -15.18 -22.24
C LEU A 369 4.58 -16.06 -21.98
N SER A 370 5.79 -15.51 -22.11
CA SER A 370 7.01 -16.26 -21.78
C SER A 370 7.10 -16.68 -20.31
N LEU A 371 6.57 -15.88 -19.38
CA LEU A 371 6.49 -16.24 -17.95
C LEU A 371 5.45 -17.34 -17.67
N ALA A 372 4.41 -17.44 -18.50
CA ALA A 372 3.36 -18.44 -18.36
C ALA A 372 3.71 -19.79 -19.01
N GLN A 373 4.76 -19.84 -19.84
CA GLN A 373 5.16 -21.08 -20.49
C GLN A 373 5.52 -22.14 -19.43
N PRO A 374 5.06 -23.41 -19.55
CA PRO A 374 5.27 -24.44 -18.53
C PRO A 374 6.73 -24.75 -18.18
N ASN A 375 7.66 -24.47 -19.11
CA ASN A 375 9.10 -24.64 -18.94
C ASN A 375 9.81 -23.39 -18.39
N SER A 376 9.09 -22.28 -18.19
CA SER A 376 9.67 -21.07 -17.62
C SER A 376 9.91 -21.23 -16.12
N SER A 377 10.95 -20.56 -15.60
CA SER A 377 11.24 -20.60 -14.17
C SER A 377 10.10 -20.04 -13.32
N SER A 378 9.37 -19.04 -13.82
CA SER A 378 8.21 -18.47 -13.13
C SER A 378 7.07 -19.48 -12.99
N HIS A 379 6.75 -20.22 -14.04
CA HIS A 379 5.74 -21.27 -14.00
C HIS A 379 6.12 -22.40 -13.05
N ILE A 380 7.35 -22.89 -13.16
CA ILE A 380 7.89 -23.95 -12.31
C ILE A 380 7.88 -23.52 -10.83
N ALA A 381 8.26 -22.27 -10.54
CA ALA A 381 8.24 -21.70 -9.20
C ALA A 381 6.82 -21.56 -8.66
N LEU A 382 5.90 -20.98 -9.43
CA LEU A 382 4.52 -20.74 -9.02
C LEU A 382 3.78 -22.04 -8.67
N ARG A 383 4.07 -23.12 -9.40
CA ARG A 383 3.51 -24.44 -9.14
C ARG A 383 3.89 -25.01 -7.77
N LYS A 384 5.01 -24.58 -7.19
CA LYS A 384 5.46 -25.04 -5.87
C LYS A 384 4.63 -24.46 -4.72
N PHE A 385 3.98 -23.31 -4.91
CA PHE A 385 3.16 -22.69 -3.87
C PHE A 385 1.98 -23.58 -3.49
N GLN A 386 1.56 -23.57 -2.23
CA GLN A 386 0.39 -24.35 -1.80
C GLN A 386 -0.90 -23.72 -2.34
N CYS A 387 -1.00 -22.39 -2.21
CA CYS A 387 -2.17 -21.61 -2.58
C CYS A 387 -1.79 -20.53 -3.60
N ARG A 388 -2.58 -20.43 -4.66
CA ARG A 388 -2.56 -19.33 -5.63
C ARG A 388 -3.91 -18.65 -5.58
N THR A 389 -3.96 -17.41 -5.10
CA THR A 389 -5.22 -16.68 -4.91
C THR A 389 -5.20 -15.37 -5.67
N ILE A 390 -6.28 -15.09 -6.39
CA ILE A 390 -6.49 -13.80 -7.05
C ILE A 390 -7.66 -13.08 -6.40
N TYR A 391 -7.48 -11.78 -6.12
CA TYR A 391 -8.54 -10.86 -5.75
C TYR A 391 -8.78 -9.92 -6.92
N ALA A 392 -9.92 -10.04 -7.59
CA ALA A 392 -10.26 -9.29 -8.79
C ALA A 392 -11.48 -8.40 -8.57
N ASN A 393 -11.35 -7.12 -8.90
CA ASN A 393 -12.46 -6.17 -8.86
C ASN A 393 -13.39 -6.41 -10.05
N VAL A 394 -14.67 -6.71 -9.80
CA VAL A 394 -15.65 -6.94 -10.87
C VAL A 394 -16.08 -5.63 -11.53
N ALA A 395 -16.02 -4.53 -10.79
CA ALA A 395 -16.41 -3.20 -11.27
C ALA A 395 -15.53 -2.11 -10.66
N ASN A 396 -15.59 -0.93 -11.26
CA ASN A 396 -14.98 0.32 -10.77
C ASN A 396 -13.45 0.29 -10.60
N ASP A 397 -12.77 -0.66 -11.23
CA ASP A 397 -11.32 -0.68 -11.40
C ASP A 397 -10.99 -0.17 -12.80
N VAL A 398 -10.53 1.08 -12.88
CA VAL A 398 -10.20 1.72 -14.16
C VAL A 398 -8.83 1.25 -14.68
N PRO A 399 -7.78 1.15 -13.85
CA PRO A 399 -6.46 0.74 -14.33
C PRO A 399 -6.36 -0.73 -14.74
N VAL A 400 -7.16 -1.62 -14.16
CA VAL A 400 -7.04 -3.07 -14.41
C VAL A 400 -8.41 -3.68 -14.70
N SER A 401 -8.54 -4.30 -15.88
CA SER A 401 -9.79 -4.97 -16.25
C SER A 401 -10.05 -6.18 -15.36
N PHE A 402 -11.33 -6.44 -15.08
CA PHE A 402 -11.76 -7.66 -14.40
C PHE A 402 -11.26 -8.91 -15.13
N ARG A 403 -11.37 -8.94 -16.46
CA ARG A 403 -10.89 -10.05 -17.31
C ARG A 403 -9.42 -10.37 -17.07
N SER A 404 -8.56 -9.36 -16.98
CA SER A 404 -7.13 -9.55 -16.77
C SER A 404 -6.81 -9.98 -15.33
N SER A 405 -7.41 -9.31 -14.34
CA SER A 405 -7.16 -9.60 -12.92
C SER A 405 -7.80 -10.89 -12.40
N ALA A 406 -8.89 -11.34 -13.02
CA ALA A 406 -9.53 -12.61 -12.73
C ALA A 406 -8.83 -13.80 -13.40
N LEU A 407 -7.72 -13.57 -14.12
CA LEU A 407 -6.99 -14.57 -14.89
C LEU A 407 -7.98 -15.42 -15.70
N TYR A 408 -8.61 -14.80 -16.71
CA TYR A 408 -9.77 -15.23 -17.51
C TYR A 408 -10.16 -16.74 -17.50
N PHE A 409 -11.46 -17.02 -17.64
CA PHE A 409 -12.23 -18.22 -17.27
C PHE A 409 -12.85 -18.10 -15.88
N HIS A 410 -14.14 -17.79 -15.85
CA HIS A 410 -14.95 -17.74 -14.65
C HIS A 410 -16.41 -18.04 -15.01
N ASP A 411 -17.19 -18.50 -14.04
CA ASP A 411 -18.63 -18.71 -14.24
C ASP A 411 -19.35 -17.38 -14.53
N PRO A 412 -20.47 -17.39 -15.28
CA PRO A 412 -21.30 -16.19 -15.44
C PRO A 412 -21.69 -15.64 -14.07
N LEU A 413 -21.38 -14.37 -13.84
CA LEU A 413 -21.78 -13.68 -12.62
C LEU A 413 -23.13 -13.01 -12.87
N ASP A 414 -24.13 -13.28 -12.03
CA ASP A 414 -25.41 -12.56 -11.98
C ASP A 414 -25.21 -11.16 -11.37
N ILE A 415 -24.35 -10.36 -11.99
CA ILE A 415 -24.06 -9.00 -11.57
C ILE A 415 -24.51 -8.08 -12.68
N ASN A 416 -25.46 -7.21 -12.36
CA ASN A 416 -25.95 -6.14 -13.24
C ASN A 416 -24.83 -5.08 -13.43
N LEU A 417 -23.78 -5.43 -14.16
CA LEU A 417 -22.62 -4.59 -14.45
C LEU A 417 -22.92 -3.61 -15.58
N LYS A 418 -23.88 -2.70 -15.37
CA LYS A 418 -24.13 -1.59 -16.30
C LYS A 418 -23.58 -0.29 -15.75
N GLN A 419 -22.26 -0.12 -15.83
CA GLN A 419 -21.69 1.23 -15.89
C GLN A 419 -20.67 1.32 -17.03
N LYS A 420 -21.12 1.85 -18.18
CA LYS A 420 -20.22 2.44 -19.18
C LYS A 420 -19.60 3.69 -18.55
N ILE A 421 -18.35 3.59 -18.11
CA ILE A 421 -17.59 4.74 -17.59
C ILE A 421 -17.06 5.53 -18.80
N THR A 422 -17.55 6.75 -18.99
CA THR A 422 -17.09 7.68 -20.04
C THR A 422 -15.71 8.26 -19.69
N VAL A 423 -14.90 8.63 -20.68
CA VAL A 423 -13.57 9.29 -20.50
C VAL A 423 -13.62 10.50 -19.55
N ALA A 424 -14.69 11.31 -19.64
CA ALA A 424 -14.91 12.44 -18.73
C ALA A 424 -15.13 12.02 -17.27
N LYS A 425 -15.76 10.86 -17.03
CA LYS A 425 -15.87 10.27 -15.69
C LYS A 425 -14.51 9.76 -15.21
N GLN A 426 -13.70 9.14 -16.08
CA GLN A 426 -12.35 8.68 -15.71
C GLN A 426 -11.42 9.82 -15.28
N LEU A 427 -11.38 10.93 -16.01
CA LEU A 427 -10.61 12.11 -15.60
C LEU A 427 -11.13 12.67 -14.26
N ASN A 428 -12.45 12.76 -14.10
CA ASN A 428 -13.05 13.13 -12.81
C ASN A 428 -12.72 12.14 -11.69
N HIS A 429 -12.56 10.85 -11.97
CA HIS A 429 -12.15 9.86 -10.98
C HIS A 429 -10.70 10.09 -10.54
N VAL A 430 -9.75 10.29 -11.46
CA VAL A 430 -8.36 10.64 -11.11
C VAL A 430 -8.30 11.91 -10.24
N PHE A 431 -9.08 12.94 -10.60
CA PHE A 431 -9.18 14.16 -9.79
C PHE A 431 -9.87 13.94 -8.42
N LYS A 432 -10.87 13.06 -8.32
CA LYS A 432 -11.52 12.69 -7.06
C LYS A 432 -10.68 11.75 -6.18
N THR A 433 -9.78 10.95 -6.77
CA THR A 433 -8.76 10.19 -6.03
C THR A 433 -7.82 11.14 -5.29
N ILE A 434 -7.63 12.35 -5.82
CA ILE A 434 -6.84 13.41 -5.17
C ILE A 434 -7.71 14.20 -4.16
N ASN A 435 -9.04 14.27 -4.33
CA ASN A 435 -9.96 15.00 -3.45
C ASN A 435 -11.34 14.33 -3.29
N PRO A 436 -11.57 13.50 -2.25
CA PRO A 436 -12.86 12.87 -2.00
C PRO A 436 -13.95 13.90 -1.61
N THR A 437 -15.20 13.64 -2.01
CA THR A 437 -16.34 14.61 -1.99
C THR A 437 -17.51 14.27 -1.08
N VAL A 438 -17.41 13.24 -0.22
CA VAL A 438 -18.41 12.92 0.83
C VAL A 438 -17.81 13.26 2.19
N THR A 439 -18.63 13.66 3.17
CA THR A 439 -18.19 13.74 4.58
C THR A 439 -17.58 12.38 4.96
N ALA A 440 -16.28 12.37 5.25
CA ALA A 440 -15.50 11.14 5.47
C ALA A 440 -16.18 10.18 6.47
N GLU A 441 -16.88 10.75 7.46
CA GLU A 441 -17.60 10.01 8.51
C GLU A 441 -18.74 9.13 7.99
N GLU A 442 -19.58 9.64 7.08
CA GLU A 442 -20.71 8.87 6.52
C GLU A 442 -20.20 7.73 5.64
N PHE A 443 -19.16 8.00 4.85
CA PHE A 443 -18.49 7.00 4.03
C PHE A 443 -17.85 5.89 4.87
N ILE A 444 -17.16 6.26 5.96
CA ILE A 444 -16.58 5.29 6.90
C ILE A 444 -17.68 4.45 7.51
N ARG A 445 -18.72 5.06 8.10
CA ARG A 445 -19.79 4.33 8.76
C ARG A 445 -20.46 3.33 7.81
N ARG A 446 -20.82 3.78 6.59
CA ARG A 446 -21.41 2.91 5.57
C ARG A 446 -20.47 1.76 5.21
N SER A 447 -19.18 2.04 4.98
CA SER A 447 -18.18 1.01 4.64
C SER A 447 -17.99 -0.04 5.74
N CYS A 448 -18.30 0.29 7.00
CA CYS A 448 -18.23 -0.64 8.12
C CYS A 448 -19.51 -1.51 8.20
N GLU A 449 -20.67 -0.92 7.93
CA GLU A 449 -21.99 -1.54 8.02
C GLU A 449 -22.39 -2.41 6.81
N THR A 450 -21.74 -2.25 5.66
CA THR A 450 -22.11 -2.95 4.41
C THR A 450 -21.98 -4.48 4.50
N LYS A 451 -22.71 -5.21 3.64
CA LYS A 451 -22.46 -6.65 3.44
C LYS A 451 -21.04 -6.89 2.92
N SER A 452 -20.55 -8.13 3.04
CA SER A 452 -19.26 -8.52 2.49
C SER A 452 -19.14 -8.08 1.02
N PRO A 453 -18.02 -7.44 0.61
CA PRO A 453 -17.80 -7.06 -0.78
C PRO A 453 -17.41 -8.27 -1.65
N ILE A 454 -17.21 -9.45 -1.05
CA ILE A 454 -16.88 -10.68 -1.76
C ILE A 454 -18.17 -11.24 -2.40
N VAL A 455 -18.18 -11.29 -3.72
CA VAL A 455 -19.34 -11.77 -4.53
C VAL A 455 -19.09 -13.14 -5.15
N HIS A 456 -17.85 -13.62 -5.11
CA HIS A 456 -17.46 -14.94 -5.58
C HIS A 456 -16.19 -15.37 -4.84
N ASP A 457 -16.13 -16.63 -4.44
CA ASP A 457 -14.94 -17.27 -3.89
C ASP A 457 -14.98 -18.75 -4.22
N LYS A 458 -14.15 -19.19 -5.16
CA LYS A 458 -14.13 -20.58 -5.64
C LYS A 458 -12.72 -20.97 -6.09
N VAL A 459 -12.37 -22.23 -5.87
CA VAL A 459 -11.16 -22.83 -6.43
C VAL A 459 -11.48 -23.40 -7.81
N TYR A 460 -10.74 -22.96 -8.82
CA TYR A 460 -10.79 -23.45 -10.20
C TYR A 460 -9.62 -24.41 -10.43
N SER A 461 -9.92 -25.57 -10.97
CA SER A 461 -8.98 -26.62 -11.39
C SER A 461 -8.82 -26.60 -12.91
N PRO A 462 -7.78 -27.27 -13.46
CA PRO A 462 -7.60 -27.36 -14.92
C PRO A 462 -8.84 -27.87 -15.68
N GLY A 463 -9.64 -28.76 -15.05
CA GLY A 463 -10.88 -29.29 -15.63
C GLY A 463 -12.05 -28.30 -15.66
N ASP A 464 -11.98 -27.19 -14.93
CA ASP A 464 -13.00 -26.13 -14.97
C ASP A 464 -12.80 -25.18 -16.17
N ILE A 465 -11.69 -25.33 -16.90
CA ILE A 465 -11.37 -24.48 -18.04
C ILE A 465 -12.08 -25.02 -19.29
N PRO A 466 -12.88 -24.20 -20.00
CA PRO A 466 -13.57 -24.63 -21.21
C PRO A 466 -12.57 -25.19 -22.23
N PRO A 467 -12.84 -26.36 -22.83
CA PRO A 467 -12.01 -26.89 -23.91
C PRO A 467 -12.04 -25.95 -25.11
N LEU A 468 -11.00 -25.97 -25.93
CA LEU A 468 -11.01 -25.30 -27.22
C LEU A 468 -11.86 -26.14 -28.18
N GLU A 469 -12.71 -25.48 -28.97
CA GLU A 469 -13.32 -26.15 -30.13
C GLU A 469 -12.26 -26.36 -31.22
N GLU A 470 -12.37 -27.42 -32.03
CA GLU A 470 -11.37 -27.78 -33.06
C GLU A 470 -11.06 -26.63 -34.05
N ASN A 471 -12.00 -25.70 -34.25
CA ASN A 471 -11.83 -24.54 -35.13
C ASN A 471 -11.17 -23.32 -34.44
N GLU A 472 -11.06 -23.31 -33.11
CA GLU A 472 -10.52 -22.20 -32.32
C GLU A 472 -9.03 -22.33 -32.00
N GLU A 473 -8.45 -23.54 -32.07
CA GLU A 473 -7.05 -23.82 -31.71
C GLU A 473 -6.03 -22.91 -32.43
N VAL A 474 -6.37 -22.45 -33.64
CA VAL A 474 -5.47 -21.64 -34.48
C VAL A 474 -5.55 -20.13 -34.15
N ASN A 475 -6.61 -19.63 -33.50
CA ASN A 475 -6.91 -18.19 -33.45
C ASN A 475 -7.25 -17.61 -32.06
N ILE A 476 -6.78 -18.23 -30.97
CA ILE A 476 -6.96 -17.67 -29.64
C ILE A 476 -6.04 -16.46 -29.36
N SER A 477 -6.58 -15.50 -28.61
CA SER A 477 -5.88 -14.29 -28.16
C SER A 477 -4.63 -14.60 -27.30
N ILE A 478 -3.67 -13.67 -27.23
CA ILE A 478 -2.46 -13.85 -26.41
C ILE A 478 -2.84 -13.97 -24.93
N GLU A 479 -3.83 -13.21 -24.50
CA GLU A 479 -4.41 -13.20 -23.17
C GLU A 479 -4.98 -14.58 -22.81
N GLU A 480 -5.69 -15.21 -23.74
CA GLU A 480 -6.21 -16.56 -23.55
C GLU A 480 -5.08 -17.61 -23.53
N LYS A 481 -4.05 -17.46 -24.35
CA LYS A 481 -2.85 -18.31 -24.29
C LYS A 481 -2.19 -18.23 -22.91
N ILE A 482 -2.01 -17.02 -22.38
CA ILE A 482 -1.48 -16.79 -21.04
C ILE A 482 -2.39 -17.45 -19.98
N ALA A 483 -3.71 -17.21 -20.05
CA ALA A 483 -4.67 -17.75 -19.09
C ALA A 483 -4.66 -19.29 -19.10
N ARG A 484 -4.75 -19.92 -20.27
CA ARG A 484 -4.71 -21.39 -20.41
C ARG A 484 -3.40 -21.98 -19.92
N ALA A 485 -2.27 -21.31 -20.20
CA ALA A 485 -0.97 -21.77 -19.71
C ALA A 485 -0.93 -21.78 -18.17
N TRP A 486 -1.39 -20.72 -17.51
CA TRP A 486 -1.45 -20.67 -16.04
C TRP A 486 -2.43 -21.67 -15.39
N HIS A 487 -3.47 -22.11 -16.10
CA HIS A 487 -4.41 -23.13 -15.58
C HIS A 487 -4.07 -24.55 -16.02
N LYS A 488 -3.01 -24.76 -16.80
CA LYS A 488 -2.70 -26.06 -17.38
C LYS A 488 -2.49 -27.16 -16.33
N ASP A 489 -1.75 -26.84 -15.27
CA ASP A 489 -1.32 -27.79 -14.24
C ASP A 489 -1.37 -27.19 -12.82
N MET A 490 -2.18 -26.15 -12.61
CA MET A 490 -2.31 -25.45 -11.33
C MET A 490 -3.78 -25.13 -11.03
N THR A 491 -4.11 -25.15 -9.74
CA THR A 491 -5.41 -24.66 -9.23
C THR A 491 -5.30 -23.19 -8.81
N TRP A 492 -6.39 -22.44 -8.96
CA TRP A 492 -6.48 -21.02 -8.62
C TRP A 492 -7.73 -20.74 -7.78
N ARG A 493 -7.55 -20.19 -6.58
CA ARG A 493 -8.67 -19.60 -5.82
C ARG A 493 -8.96 -18.22 -6.38
N LYS A 494 -10.17 -18.03 -6.89
CA LYS A 494 -10.60 -16.76 -7.48
C LYS A 494 -11.61 -16.10 -6.56
N VAL A 495 -11.21 -14.97 -5.99
CA VAL A 495 -12.03 -14.13 -5.12
C VAL A 495 -12.42 -12.88 -5.89
N PHE A 496 -13.71 -12.69 -6.14
CA PHE A 496 -14.20 -11.52 -6.86
C PHE A 496 -14.84 -10.53 -5.91
N VAL A 497 -14.50 -9.25 -6.11
CA VAL A 497 -14.81 -8.18 -5.18
C VAL A 497 -15.63 -7.11 -5.89
N LEU A 498 -16.72 -6.66 -5.26
CA LEU A 498 -17.52 -5.54 -5.68
C LEU A 498 -17.40 -4.40 -4.66
N LEU A 499 -16.63 -3.36 -5.01
CA LEU A 499 -16.42 -2.18 -4.18
C LEU A 499 -17.08 -0.94 -4.79
N GLU A 500 -17.57 -0.08 -3.92
CA GLU A 500 -17.96 1.29 -4.27
C GLU A 500 -16.72 2.17 -4.44
N GLY A 501 -16.84 3.21 -5.28
CA GLY A 501 -15.78 4.20 -5.49
C GLY A 501 -14.63 3.68 -6.35
N GLU A 502 -13.40 4.12 -6.06
CA GLU A 502 -12.20 3.74 -6.81
C GLU A 502 -11.72 2.36 -6.32
N ALA A 503 -12.18 1.29 -6.95
CA ALA A 503 -11.98 -0.08 -6.45
C ALA A 503 -10.50 -0.49 -6.44
N HIS A 504 -9.68 0.06 -7.36
CA HIS A 504 -8.28 -0.29 -7.52
C HIS A 504 -7.45 0.02 -6.27
N THR A 505 -7.68 1.19 -5.66
CA THR A 505 -7.01 1.59 -4.42
C THR A 505 -7.77 1.17 -3.16
N ASN A 506 -9.10 1.01 -3.26
CA ASN A 506 -9.93 0.56 -2.15
C ASN A 506 -9.64 -0.90 -1.78
N VAL A 507 -9.46 -1.81 -2.74
CA VAL A 507 -9.31 -3.25 -2.49
C VAL A 507 -8.11 -3.60 -1.59
N ILE A 508 -7.07 -2.77 -1.60
CA ILE A 508 -5.87 -2.91 -0.74
C ILE A 508 -5.91 -1.99 0.49
N VAL A 509 -6.93 -1.12 0.59
CA VAL A 509 -7.04 -0.06 1.61
C VAL A 509 -5.77 0.80 1.61
N ARG A 510 -5.40 1.30 0.43
CA ARG A 510 -4.14 2.03 0.18
C ARG A 510 -3.83 3.08 1.25
N ARG A 511 -4.85 3.84 1.68
CA ARG A 511 -4.81 4.73 2.84
C ARG A 511 -5.94 4.35 3.76
N LYS A 512 -5.61 3.82 4.95
CA LYS A 512 -6.53 3.25 5.96
C LYS A 512 -7.93 3.84 5.95
N TRP A 513 -8.04 5.15 6.08
CA TRP A 513 -9.34 5.80 6.25
C TRP A 513 -9.98 6.32 4.96
N LEU A 514 -9.18 6.67 3.95
CA LEU A 514 -9.69 7.14 2.65
C LEU A 514 -10.19 5.98 1.78
N ASN A 515 -9.56 4.82 1.94
CA ASN A 515 -9.81 3.61 1.17
C ASN A 515 -10.48 2.52 2.00
N ILE A 516 -11.14 2.90 3.10
CA ILE A 516 -11.66 1.98 4.11
C ILE A 516 -12.66 0.97 3.54
N SER A 517 -13.32 1.24 2.41
CA SER A 517 -14.32 0.34 1.82
C SER A 517 -13.81 -1.06 1.49
N GLY A 518 -12.51 -1.25 1.23
CA GLY A 518 -11.93 -2.58 1.01
C GLY A 518 -11.48 -3.31 2.28
N TRP A 519 -11.72 -2.78 3.48
CA TRP A 519 -11.23 -3.41 4.72
C TRP A 519 -11.72 -4.85 4.91
N LYS A 520 -12.95 -5.18 4.49
CA LYS A 520 -13.48 -6.56 4.53
C LYS A 520 -12.79 -7.50 3.56
N VAL A 521 -12.18 -6.97 2.50
CA VAL A 521 -11.31 -7.75 1.60
C VAL A 521 -10.03 -8.15 2.32
N ILE A 522 -9.44 -7.22 3.08
CA ILE A 522 -8.24 -7.48 3.89
C ILE A 522 -8.56 -8.43 5.04
N GLU A 523 -9.73 -8.28 5.67
CA GLU A 523 -10.21 -9.20 6.71
C GLU A 523 -10.34 -10.62 6.14
N HIS A 524 -11.03 -10.78 5.01
CA HIS A 524 -11.16 -12.05 4.29
C HIS A 524 -9.79 -12.64 3.92
N LEU A 525 -8.89 -11.85 3.35
CA LEU A 525 -7.52 -12.30 3.03
C LEU A 525 -6.81 -12.85 4.25
N SER A 526 -6.95 -12.17 5.39
CA SER A 526 -6.31 -12.58 6.63
C SER A 526 -7.01 -13.77 7.31
N ASP A 527 -8.31 -14.02 7.05
CA ASP A 527 -9.04 -15.20 7.56
C ASP A 527 -8.71 -16.46 6.75
N GLU A 528 -8.58 -16.29 5.44
CA GLU A 528 -8.66 -17.39 4.49
C GLU A 528 -7.29 -17.96 4.05
N HIS A 529 -6.20 -17.35 4.52
CA HIS A 529 -4.84 -17.74 4.17
C HIS A 529 -4.01 -17.96 5.44
N GLU A 530 -3.16 -18.99 5.41
CA GLU A 530 -2.13 -19.19 6.43
C GLU A 530 -1.12 -18.03 6.28
N LEU A 531 -1.23 -17.01 7.14
CA LEU A 531 -0.41 -15.81 7.10
C LEU A 531 0.27 -15.52 8.41
#